data_AF-A0A2V6NRP6-F1
#
_entry.id   AF-A0A2V6NRP6-F1
#
_cell.length_a   1.000
_cell.length_b   1.000
_cell.length_c   1.000
_cell.angle_alpha   90.00
_cell.angle_beta   90.00
_cell.angle_gamma   90.00
#
_symmetry.space_group_name_H-M   'P 1'
#
loop_
_entity.id
_entity.type
_entity.pdbx_description
1 polymer ?
#
loop_
_entity_poly.entity_id
_entity_poly.type
_entity_poly.pdbx_seq_one_letter_code
_entity_poly.pdbx_strand_id
1 'polypeptide(L)'
;MLRPDAGDIRAALLIVCCLVAFFGEPIFTSKVFSPAGLLFDYPPWNRHAPAGYARPNTGLMDRVNQHDRWRQFNRESLRHGELPLWNPWAFAGVPHLANYQSAPLYPPSLATLPLPFETAQLLIAMFHLGIAGLFTWLFLRRSGVEPPGALLGALAFMFSGALVLWLGSPGGYVIVWLPALMYLTGRFITEPGAGVWFGLYAAVSLQFLAGHPESSAYILTMAWVFFAFRLVE
;
A
#
# COMPACT_ATOMS: atom_id res chain seq x y z
N MET A 1 16.38 -21.34 -4.00
CA MET A 1 16.44 -19.87 -4.24
C MET A 1 16.83 -19.69 -5.70
N LEU A 2 15.87 -19.42 -6.59
CA LEU A 2 16.18 -19.08 -7.98
C LEU A 2 17.04 -17.82 -7.95
N ARG A 3 18.24 -17.88 -8.52
CA ARG A 3 19.08 -16.68 -8.67
C ARG A 3 18.34 -15.75 -9.64
N PRO A 4 18.22 -14.44 -9.33
CA PRO A 4 17.56 -13.51 -10.24
C PRO A 4 18.26 -13.57 -11.59
N ASP A 5 17.49 -13.78 -12.65
CA ASP A 5 18.02 -13.77 -14.02
C ASP A 5 18.07 -12.34 -14.56
N ALA A 6 18.66 -12.16 -15.75
CA ALA A 6 18.74 -10.85 -16.37
C ALA A 6 17.35 -10.24 -16.69
N GLY A 7 16.33 -11.08 -16.88
CA GLY A 7 14.94 -10.68 -17.08
C GLY A 7 14.32 -10.11 -15.81
N ASP A 8 14.57 -10.73 -14.66
CA ASP A 8 14.11 -10.23 -13.36
C ASP A 8 14.67 -8.85 -13.03
N ILE A 9 15.97 -8.64 -13.31
CA ILE A 9 16.61 -7.33 -13.09
C ILE A 9 15.99 -6.27 -14.01
N ARG A 10 15.77 -6.59 -15.29
CA ARG A 10 15.14 -5.67 -16.25
C ARG A 10 13.70 -5.33 -15.84
N ALA A 11 12.94 -6.32 -15.37
CA ALA A 11 11.57 -6.10 -14.90
C ALA A 11 11.56 -5.20 -13.65
N ALA A 12 12.44 -5.46 -12.68
CA ALA A 12 12.56 -4.63 -11.49
C ALA A 12 12.95 -3.17 -11.83
N LEU A 13 13.92 -2.98 -12.74
CA LEU A 13 14.30 -1.65 -13.21
C LEU A 13 13.15 -0.94 -13.91
N LEU A 14 12.40 -1.64 -14.77
CA LEU A 14 11.25 -1.05 -15.44
C LEU A 14 10.14 -0.66 -14.45
N ILE A 15 9.84 -1.52 -13.46
CA ILE A 15 8.90 -1.19 -12.38
C ILE A 15 9.34 0.10 -11.67
N VAL A 16 10.62 0.21 -11.30
CA VAL A 16 11.16 1.43 -10.66
C VAL A 16 11.03 2.65 -11.59
N CYS A 17 11.39 2.52 -12.87
CA CYS A 17 11.24 3.61 -13.84
C CYS A 17 9.77 4.05 -13.98
N CYS A 18 8.83 3.10 -14.03
CA CYS A 18 7.41 3.39 -14.09
C CYS A 18 6.91 4.08 -12.81
N LEU A 19 7.39 3.68 -11.63
CA LEU A 19 7.06 4.36 -10.36
C LEU A 19 7.58 5.80 -10.35
N VAL A 20 8.83 6.01 -10.75
CA VAL A 20 9.42 7.36 -10.82
C VAL A 20 8.66 8.23 -11.82
N ALA A 21 8.27 7.67 -12.98
CA ALA A 21 7.45 8.38 -13.96
C ALA A 21 6.06 8.72 -13.40
N PHE A 22 5.38 7.75 -12.77
CA PHE A 22 4.03 7.92 -12.22
C PHE A 22 4.00 8.95 -11.08
N PHE A 23 5.00 8.94 -10.20
CA PHE A 23 5.15 9.91 -9.11
C PHE A 23 6.04 11.10 -9.49
N GLY A 24 6.27 11.36 -10.79
CA GLY A 24 7.22 12.39 -11.22
C GLY A 24 6.90 13.77 -10.70
N GLU A 25 5.61 14.12 -10.61
CA GLU A 25 5.17 15.43 -10.10
C GLU A 25 5.59 15.68 -8.65
N PRO A 26 5.24 14.85 -7.66
CA PRO A 26 5.73 15.04 -6.28
C PRO A 26 7.23 14.75 -6.09
N ILE A 27 7.91 14.08 -7.02
CA ILE A 27 9.37 13.84 -6.94
C ILE A 27 10.17 15.05 -7.43
N PHE A 28 9.78 15.64 -8.56
CA PHE A 28 10.56 16.67 -9.25
C PHE A 28 10.05 18.09 -9.05
N THR A 29 8.94 18.28 -8.31
CA THR A 29 8.36 19.59 -8.02
C THR A 29 8.12 19.76 -6.52
N SER A 30 7.62 20.93 -6.10
CA SER A 30 7.20 21.20 -4.72
C SER A 30 5.81 20.66 -4.37
N LYS A 31 5.14 19.96 -5.29
CA LYS A 31 3.81 19.38 -5.05
C LYS A 31 3.88 18.17 -4.13
N VAL A 32 2.80 17.90 -3.42
CA VAL A 32 2.70 16.81 -2.43
C VAL A 32 1.70 15.77 -2.92
N PHE A 33 2.01 14.48 -2.71
CA PHE A 33 1.07 13.38 -2.96
C PHE A 33 -0.06 13.38 -1.93
N SER A 34 -1.06 14.24 -2.10
CA SER A 34 -2.25 14.33 -1.24
C SER A 34 -3.45 14.89 -2.01
N PRO A 35 -4.69 14.45 -1.72
CA PRO A 35 -5.90 15.02 -2.28
C PRO A 35 -6.40 16.20 -1.42
N ALA A 36 -5.53 16.83 -0.62
CA ALA A 36 -5.87 17.96 0.25
C ALA A 36 -6.51 19.14 -0.49
N GLY A 37 -6.40 19.21 -1.82
CA GLY A 37 -7.18 20.12 -2.66
C GLY A 37 -8.70 19.99 -2.46
N LEU A 38 -9.20 18.82 -2.05
CA LEU A 38 -10.60 18.60 -1.69
C LEU A 38 -11.10 19.50 -0.55
N LEU A 39 -10.20 20.05 0.29
CA LEU A 39 -10.58 21.01 1.31
C LEU A 39 -11.17 22.29 0.69
N PHE A 40 -10.75 22.67 -0.51
CA PHE A 40 -11.28 23.85 -1.21
C PHE A 40 -12.77 23.73 -1.57
N ASP A 41 -13.37 22.56 -1.42
CA ASP A 41 -14.81 22.39 -1.58
C ASP A 41 -15.63 22.83 -0.36
N TYR A 42 -14.97 23.06 0.79
CA TYR A 42 -15.64 23.32 2.07
C TYR A 42 -15.16 24.62 2.73
N PRO A 43 -16.04 25.34 3.45
CA PRO A 43 -15.61 26.42 4.32
C PRO A 43 -14.70 25.92 5.47
N PRO A 44 -13.74 26.73 5.95
CA PRO A 44 -13.37 28.06 5.44
C PRO A 44 -12.37 28.03 4.28
N TRP A 45 -11.94 26.85 3.79
CA TRP A 45 -10.87 26.73 2.81
C TRP A 45 -11.30 27.12 1.39
N ASN A 46 -12.59 27.00 1.05
CA ASN A 46 -13.12 27.38 -0.25
C ASN A 46 -12.74 28.80 -0.73
N ARG A 47 -12.61 29.76 0.19
CA ARG A 47 -12.16 31.13 -0.12
C ARG A 47 -10.68 31.24 -0.55
N HIS A 48 -9.90 30.18 -0.35
CA HIS A 48 -8.48 30.08 -0.68
C HIS A 48 -8.23 29.18 -1.91
N ALA A 49 -9.29 28.76 -2.62
CA ALA A 49 -9.14 27.94 -3.82
C ALA A 49 -8.29 28.68 -4.88
N PRO A 50 -7.25 28.04 -5.43
CA PRO A 50 -6.42 28.66 -6.46
C PRO A 50 -7.23 28.86 -7.75
N ALA A 51 -6.84 29.85 -8.56
CA ALA A 51 -7.40 30.05 -9.88
C ALA A 51 -7.22 28.78 -10.74
N GLY A 52 -8.30 28.31 -11.37
CA GLY A 52 -8.28 27.07 -12.14
C GLY A 52 -8.41 25.78 -11.31
N TYR A 53 -8.80 25.88 -10.04
CA TYR A 53 -9.16 24.70 -9.24
C TYR A 53 -10.26 23.88 -9.94
N ALA A 54 -9.88 22.67 -10.35
CA ALA A 54 -10.79 21.65 -10.80
C ALA A 54 -11.01 20.67 -9.65
N ARG A 55 -12.27 20.39 -9.34
CA ARG A 55 -12.66 19.51 -8.24
C ARG A 55 -12.03 18.11 -8.41
N PRO A 56 -11.15 17.66 -7.49
CA PRO A 56 -10.60 16.31 -7.53
C PRO A 56 -11.69 15.25 -7.30
N ASN A 57 -11.33 13.97 -7.44
CA ASN A 57 -12.23 12.87 -7.12
C ASN A 57 -12.67 12.92 -5.65
N THR A 58 -13.97 13.17 -5.42
CA THR A 58 -14.57 13.26 -4.08
C THR A 58 -14.59 11.94 -3.33
N GLY A 59 -14.40 10.81 -4.02
CA GLY A 59 -14.23 9.49 -3.38
C GLY A 59 -12.99 9.38 -2.49
N LEU A 60 -12.06 10.35 -2.54
CA LEU A 60 -10.86 10.42 -1.71
C LEU A 60 -11.00 11.30 -0.46
N MET A 61 -12.22 11.74 -0.15
CA MET A 61 -12.48 12.68 0.94
C MET A 61 -12.13 12.11 2.32
N ASP A 62 -12.35 10.82 2.51
CA ASP A 62 -11.98 10.06 3.71
C ASP A 62 -10.48 10.18 4.04
N ARG A 63 -9.63 10.17 3.01
CA ARG A 63 -8.19 10.34 3.15
C ARG A 63 -7.85 11.68 3.79
N VAL A 64 -8.52 12.75 3.37
CA VAL A 64 -8.27 14.12 3.86
C VAL A 64 -8.90 14.34 5.23
N ASN A 65 -10.14 13.91 5.41
CA ASN A 65 -10.91 14.18 6.63
C ASN A 65 -10.50 13.30 7.81
N GLN A 66 -10.00 12.08 7.55
CA GLN A 66 -9.73 11.09 8.59
C GLN A 66 -8.33 10.51 8.50
N HIS A 67 -7.99 9.80 7.42
CA HIS A 67 -6.78 8.97 7.39
C HIS A 67 -5.48 9.78 7.53
N ASP A 68 -5.34 10.92 6.85
CA ASP A 68 -4.15 11.78 6.97
C ASP A 68 -3.98 12.31 8.40
N ARG A 69 -5.09 12.69 9.06
CA ARG A 69 -5.08 13.19 10.44
C ARG A 69 -4.72 12.10 11.44
N TRP A 70 -5.28 10.90 11.29
CA TRP A 70 -4.89 9.74 12.12
C TRP A 70 -3.42 9.38 11.94
N ARG A 71 -2.91 9.41 10.70
CA ARG A 71 -1.48 9.17 10.45
C ARG A 71 -0.59 10.25 11.09
N GLN A 72 -0.97 11.52 11.01
CA GLN A 72 -0.25 12.60 11.69
C GLN A 72 -0.23 12.39 13.20
N PHE A 73 -1.38 12.07 13.81
CA PHE A 73 -1.50 11.79 15.23
C PHE A 73 -0.60 10.60 15.65
N ASN A 74 -0.64 9.49 14.91
CA ASN A 74 0.24 8.34 15.16
C ASN A 74 1.72 8.75 15.16
N ARG A 75 2.13 9.51 14.16
CA ARG A 75 3.53 9.93 14.01
C ARG A 75 3.95 10.82 15.17
N GLU A 76 3.09 11.74 15.56
CA GLU A 76 3.38 12.65 16.66
C GLU A 76 3.51 11.91 17.99
N SER A 77 2.54 11.06 18.33
CA SER A 77 2.60 10.23 19.55
C SER A 77 3.85 9.36 19.57
N LEU A 78 4.11 8.63 18.48
CA LEU A 78 5.24 7.70 18.42
C LEU A 78 6.59 8.41 18.49
N ARG A 79 6.72 9.63 17.92
CA ARG A 79 7.94 10.44 18.04
C ARG A 79 8.17 10.95 19.46
N HIS A 80 7.12 11.08 20.27
CA HIS A 80 7.19 11.38 21.69
C HIS A 80 7.39 10.14 22.57
N GLY A 81 7.54 8.94 21.97
CA GLY A 81 7.65 7.69 22.72
C GLY A 81 6.32 7.20 23.30
N GLU A 82 5.21 7.75 22.83
CA GLU A 82 3.87 7.42 23.29
C GLU A 82 3.16 6.50 22.28
N LEU A 83 2.56 5.43 22.80
CA LEU A 83 1.66 4.59 22.00
C LEU A 83 0.32 5.35 21.83
N PRO A 84 -0.19 5.55 20.61
CA PRO A 84 -1.41 6.34 20.37
C PRO A 84 -2.68 5.55 20.79
N LEU A 85 -2.89 5.43 22.11
CA LEU A 85 -3.99 4.65 22.70
C LEU A 85 -5.34 5.38 22.59
N TRP A 86 -5.37 6.67 22.90
CA TRP A 86 -6.57 7.50 22.95
C TRP A 86 -6.39 8.74 22.09
N ASN A 87 -7.32 9.02 21.17
CA ASN A 87 -7.29 10.21 20.35
C ASN A 87 -8.29 11.23 20.89
N PRO A 88 -7.84 12.32 21.54
CA PRO A 88 -8.72 13.33 22.12
C PRO A 88 -9.34 14.28 21.08
N TRP A 89 -8.85 14.26 19.84
CA TRP A 89 -9.24 15.19 18.79
C TRP A 89 -10.48 14.74 18.00
N ALA A 90 -10.89 13.47 18.16
CA ALA A 90 -12.08 12.94 17.53
C ALA A 90 -13.24 12.94 18.54
N PHE A 91 -14.27 13.74 18.29
CA PHE A 91 -15.44 13.91 19.16
C PHE A 91 -15.03 14.32 20.59
N ALA A 92 -15.49 13.59 21.62
CA ALA A 92 -15.07 13.74 23.01
C ALA A 92 -13.91 12.79 23.39
N GLY A 93 -13.27 12.19 22.39
CA GLY A 93 -12.22 11.21 22.52
C GLY A 93 -12.66 9.79 22.11
N VAL A 94 -11.74 9.05 21.48
CA VAL A 94 -11.99 7.67 21.03
C VAL A 94 -10.77 6.76 21.26
N PRO A 95 -10.98 5.44 21.49
CA PRO A 95 -9.89 4.44 21.50
C PRO A 95 -9.22 4.35 20.12
N HIS A 96 -8.04 4.95 19.98
CA HIS A 96 -7.37 5.14 18.69
C HIS A 96 -6.59 3.91 18.24
N LEU A 97 -5.89 3.24 19.16
CA LEU A 97 -5.19 1.98 18.85
C LEU A 97 -6.18 0.86 18.49
N ALA A 98 -7.38 0.87 19.07
CA ALA A 98 -8.44 -0.09 18.76
C ALA A 98 -9.14 0.20 17.41
N ASN A 99 -8.94 1.39 16.84
CA ASN A 99 -9.41 1.68 15.49
C ASN A 99 -8.46 1.04 14.47
N TYR A 100 -8.92 -0.03 13.82
CA TYR A 100 -8.14 -0.75 12.83
C TYR A 100 -7.59 0.17 11.73
N GLN A 101 -8.41 1.08 11.21
CA GLN A 101 -8.05 1.95 10.08
C GLN A 101 -6.97 2.98 10.41
N SER A 102 -6.74 3.25 11.70
CA SER A 102 -5.67 4.16 12.11
C SER A 102 -4.28 3.54 11.93
N ALA A 103 -4.18 2.19 11.94
CA ALA A 103 -2.98 1.42 11.60
C ALA A 103 -1.65 1.93 12.21
N PRO A 104 -1.57 2.25 13.52
CA PRO A 104 -0.40 2.90 14.12
C PRO A 104 0.84 2.00 14.13
N LEU A 105 0.65 0.69 14.08
CA LEU A 105 1.72 -0.32 14.15
C LEU A 105 2.12 -0.87 12.78
N TYR A 106 1.66 -0.26 11.69
CA TYR A 106 1.98 -0.73 10.34
C TYR A 106 3.47 -0.51 10.01
N PRO A 107 4.29 -1.56 9.84
CA PRO A 107 5.75 -1.41 9.74
C PRO A 107 6.25 -0.49 8.61
N PRO A 108 5.68 -0.50 7.39
CA PRO A 108 6.05 0.49 6.37
C PRO A 108 5.80 1.93 6.79
N SER A 109 4.77 2.18 7.61
CA SER A 109 4.54 3.53 8.17
C SER A 109 5.56 3.87 9.25
N LEU A 110 5.87 2.93 10.15
CA LEU A 110 6.90 3.09 11.18
C LEU A 110 8.29 3.35 10.60
N ALA A 111 8.65 2.67 9.50
CA ALA A 111 9.94 2.84 8.84
C ALA A 111 10.16 4.28 8.30
N THR A 112 9.08 5.01 8.04
CA THR A 112 9.15 6.41 7.58
C THR A 112 9.00 7.44 8.69
N LEU A 113 8.90 7.02 9.96
CA LEU A 113 8.69 7.91 11.11
C LEU A 113 9.71 9.07 11.21
N PRO A 114 11.00 8.90 10.88
CA PRO A 114 11.99 10.00 10.94
C PRO A 114 11.81 11.07 9.85
N LEU A 115 11.01 10.80 8.82
CA LEU A 115 10.90 11.66 7.64
C LEU A 115 9.80 12.73 7.81
N PRO A 116 9.81 13.81 7.01
CA PRO A 116 8.65 14.70 6.88
C PRO A 116 7.41 13.93 6.46
N PHE A 117 6.22 14.40 6.87
CA PHE A 117 4.96 13.69 6.62
C PHE A 117 4.67 13.52 5.13
N GLU A 118 4.95 14.55 4.34
CA GLU A 118 4.76 14.62 2.90
C GLU A 118 5.64 13.57 2.19
N THR A 119 6.92 13.52 2.58
CA THR A 119 7.89 12.54 2.06
C THR A 119 7.50 11.12 2.47
N ALA A 120 7.06 10.93 3.72
CA ALA A 120 6.61 9.63 4.20
C ALA A 120 5.42 9.11 3.38
N GLN A 121 4.42 9.97 3.10
CA GLN A 121 3.26 9.57 2.29
C GLN A 121 3.67 9.13 0.87
N LEU A 122 4.57 9.88 0.24
CA LEU A 122 5.07 9.54 -1.09
C LEU A 122 5.81 8.20 -1.09
N LEU A 123 6.74 8.01 -0.16
CA LEU A 123 7.55 6.78 -0.09
C LEU A 123 6.72 5.55 0.23
N ILE A 124 5.73 5.67 1.12
CA ILE A 124 4.78 4.59 1.43
C ILE A 124 3.97 4.23 0.17
N ALA A 125 3.48 5.22 -0.58
CA ALA A 125 2.73 4.98 -1.81
C ALA A 125 3.59 4.29 -2.89
N MET A 126 4.83 4.75 -3.09
CA MET A 126 5.79 4.14 -3.99
C MET A 126 6.15 2.71 -3.57
N PHE A 127 6.37 2.48 -2.27
CA PHE A 127 6.64 1.17 -1.71
C PHE A 127 5.50 0.19 -2.01
N HIS A 128 4.26 0.58 -1.73
CA HIS A 128 3.09 -0.25 -1.95
C HIS A 128 2.90 -0.65 -3.42
N LEU A 129 3.02 0.31 -4.35
CA LEU A 129 2.95 -0.01 -5.77
C LEU A 129 4.14 -0.88 -6.21
N GLY A 130 5.35 -0.60 -5.72
CA GLY A 130 6.52 -1.41 -6.01
C GLY A 130 6.37 -2.87 -5.56
N ILE A 131 5.85 -3.10 -4.35
CA ILE A 131 5.53 -4.44 -3.83
C ILE A 131 4.46 -5.11 -4.70
N ALA A 132 3.39 -4.40 -5.03
CA ALA A 132 2.33 -4.93 -5.88
C ALA A 132 2.87 -5.35 -7.26
N GLY A 133 3.67 -4.52 -7.92
CA GLY A 133 4.28 -4.82 -9.21
C GLY A 133 5.29 -5.97 -9.13
N LEU A 134 6.24 -5.91 -8.20
CA LEU A 134 7.31 -6.90 -8.06
C LEU A 134 6.74 -8.30 -7.77
N PHE A 135 5.83 -8.43 -6.80
CA PHE A 135 5.30 -9.75 -6.46
C PHE A 135 4.31 -10.26 -7.50
N THR A 136 3.62 -9.39 -8.26
CA THR A 136 2.81 -9.82 -9.40
C THR A 136 3.70 -10.39 -10.50
N TRP A 137 4.82 -9.72 -10.82
CA TRP A 137 5.84 -10.23 -11.73
C TRP A 137 6.30 -11.63 -11.31
N LEU A 138 6.76 -11.76 -10.06
CA LEU A 138 7.27 -13.03 -9.53
C LEU A 138 6.21 -14.14 -9.52
N PHE A 139 4.97 -13.81 -9.17
CA PHE A 139 3.84 -14.73 -9.19
C PHE A 139 3.53 -15.25 -10.61
N LEU A 140 3.46 -14.35 -11.60
CA LEU A 140 3.16 -14.72 -12.98
C LEU A 140 4.30 -15.52 -13.61
N ARG A 141 5.56 -15.13 -13.37
CA ARG A 141 6.74 -15.89 -13.81
C ARG A 141 6.74 -17.30 -13.25
N ARG A 142 6.42 -17.45 -11.95
CA ARG A 142 6.29 -18.76 -11.32
C ARG A 142 5.16 -19.60 -11.93
N SER A 143 4.08 -18.96 -12.34
CA SER A 143 2.92 -19.62 -12.93
C SER A 143 3.12 -20.00 -14.41
N GLY A 144 4.35 -19.88 -14.94
CA GLY A 144 4.69 -20.26 -16.31
C GLY A 144 4.41 -19.19 -17.36
N VAL A 145 4.01 -17.98 -16.96
CA VAL A 145 3.77 -16.88 -17.91
C VAL A 145 5.09 -16.37 -18.48
N GLU A 146 5.14 -16.22 -19.80
CA GLU A 146 6.30 -15.68 -20.48
C GLU A 146 6.63 -14.24 -20.03
N PRO A 147 7.92 -13.82 -20.08
CA PRO A 147 8.34 -12.53 -19.56
C PRO A 147 7.51 -11.32 -20.04
N PRO A 148 7.18 -11.16 -21.33
CA PRO A 148 6.38 -10.00 -21.75
C PRO A 148 4.98 -9.97 -21.11
N GLY A 149 4.31 -11.13 -21.02
CA GLY A 149 2.98 -11.26 -20.42
C GLY A 149 3.00 -11.06 -18.91
N ALA A 150 4.01 -11.58 -18.22
CA ALA A 150 4.19 -11.39 -16.79
C ALA A 150 4.43 -9.91 -16.44
N LEU A 151 5.19 -9.20 -17.29
CA LEU A 151 5.46 -7.77 -17.10
C LEU A 151 4.21 -6.94 -17.32
N LEU A 152 3.45 -7.23 -18.38
CA LEU A 152 2.18 -6.57 -18.66
C LEU A 152 1.20 -6.77 -17.51
N GLY A 153 1.07 -7.99 -16.98
CA GLY A 153 0.21 -8.29 -15.83
C GLY A 153 0.66 -7.58 -14.56
N ALA A 154 1.97 -7.49 -14.31
CA ALA A 154 2.52 -6.74 -13.18
C ALA A 154 2.19 -5.25 -13.25
N LEU A 155 2.40 -4.61 -14.42
CA LEU A 155 2.06 -3.21 -14.63
C LEU A 155 0.55 -2.97 -14.55
N ALA A 156 -0.26 -3.88 -15.11
CA ALA A 156 -1.72 -3.80 -15.07
C ALA A 156 -2.27 -3.89 -13.65
N PHE A 157 -1.74 -4.79 -12.81
CA PHE A 157 -2.14 -4.87 -11.41
C PHE A 157 -1.68 -3.64 -10.62
N MET A 158 -0.38 -3.31 -10.71
CA MET A 158 0.24 -2.18 -10.01
C MET A 158 -0.46 -0.85 -10.30
N PHE A 159 -0.84 -0.59 -11.55
CA PHE A 159 -1.56 0.63 -11.94
C PHE A 159 -3.07 0.42 -12.13
N SER A 160 -3.63 -0.64 -11.56
CA SER A 160 -5.07 -0.84 -11.60
C SER A 160 -5.80 0.32 -10.91
N GLY A 161 -6.98 0.67 -11.43
CA GLY A 161 -7.76 1.78 -10.88
C GLY A 161 -8.08 1.59 -9.38
N ALA A 162 -8.30 0.34 -8.94
CA ALA A 162 -8.50 0.03 -7.54
C ALA A 162 -7.27 0.37 -6.68
N LEU A 163 -6.07 -0.07 -7.07
CA LEU A 163 -4.86 0.24 -6.30
C LEU A 163 -4.53 1.73 -6.34
N VAL A 164 -4.57 2.37 -7.51
CA VAL A 164 -4.24 3.78 -7.65
C VAL A 164 -5.20 4.68 -6.87
N LEU A 165 -6.50 4.40 -6.94
CA LEU A 165 -7.51 5.17 -6.22
C LEU A 165 -7.34 5.02 -4.70
N TRP A 166 -7.21 3.78 -4.23
CA TRP A 166 -7.18 3.49 -2.80
C TRP A 166 -5.79 3.50 -2.18
N LEU A 167 -4.75 3.93 -2.92
CA LEU A 167 -3.35 3.84 -2.52
C LEU A 167 -3.02 4.55 -1.20
N GLY A 168 -3.78 5.59 -0.86
CA GLY A 168 -3.62 6.35 0.40
C GLY A 168 -4.52 5.89 1.55
N SER A 169 -5.27 4.79 1.36
CA SER A 169 -6.26 4.28 2.31
C SER A 169 -5.83 2.93 2.91
N PRO A 170 -6.34 2.56 4.10
CA PRO A 170 -6.09 1.24 4.68
C PRO A 170 -6.45 0.09 3.75
N GLY A 171 -7.56 0.18 2.99
CA GLY A 171 -7.96 -0.86 2.04
C GLY A 171 -6.90 -1.08 0.95
N GLY A 172 -6.35 -0.01 0.38
CA GLY A 172 -5.25 -0.10 -0.59
C GLY A 172 -3.96 -0.67 0.01
N TYR A 173 -3.63 -0.29 1.25
CA TYR A 173 -2.47 -0.83 1.98
C TYR A 173 -2.56 -2.35 2.20
N VAL A 174 -3.77 -2.91 2.22
CA VAL A 174 -3.98 -4.36 2.31
C VAL A 174 -3.83 -5.04 0.95
N ILE A 175 -4.54 -4.55 -0.08
CA ILE A 175 -4.65 -5.21 -1.38
C ILE A 175 -3.28 -5.40 -2.05
N VAL A 176 -2.33 -4.50 -1.83
CA VAL A 176 -0.95 -4.55 -2.36
C VAL A 176 -0.17 -5.81 -1.93
N TRP A 177 -0.58 -6.46 -0.84
CA TRP A 177 0.05 -7.70 -0.35
C TRP A 177 -0.49 -8.96 -1.02
N LEU A 178 -1.60 -8.88 -1.77
CA LEU A 178 -2.21 -10.03 -2.44
C LEU A 178 -1.22 -10.80 -3.34
N PRO A 179 -0.44 -10.15 -4.24
CA PRO A 179 0.47 -10.90 -5.10
C PRO A 179 1.60 -11.56 -4.32
N ALA A 180 2.04 -10.94 -3.21
CA ALA A 180 3.05 -11.51 -2.33
C ALA A 180 2.52 -12.80 -1.68
N LEU A 181 1.26 -12.78 -1.20
CA LEU A 181 0.60 -13.98 -0.69
C LEU A 181 0.48 -15.06 -1.77
N MET A 182 0.07 -14.72 -2.99
CA MET A 182 -0.05 -15.69 -4.09
C MET A 182 1.30 -16.32 -4.42
N TYR A 183 2.33 -15.49 -4.61
CA TYR A 183 3.68 -15.95 -4.92
C TYR A 183 4.24 -16.86 -3.83
N LEU A 184 4.18 -16.42 -2.58
CA LEU A 184 4.73 -17.17 -1.44
C LEU A 184 3.95 -18.45 -1.16
N THR A 185 2.63 -18.46 -1.38
CA THR A 185 1.81 -19.67 -1.31
C THR A 185 2.23 -20.69 -2.36
N GLY A 186 2.44 -20.24 -3.61
CA GLY A 186 2.95 -21.11 -4.67
C GLY A 186 4.35 -21.66 -4.37
N ARG A 187 5.21 -20.87 -3.71
CA ARG A 187 6.51 -21.35 -3.21
C ARG A 187 6.38 -22.34 -2.08
N PHE A 188 5.46 -22.11 -1.16
CA PHE A 188 5.25 -22.95 0.00
C PHE A 188 4.88 -24.39 -0.39
N ILE A 189 4.07 -24.56 -1.44
CA ILE A 189 3.63 -25.87 -1.93
C ILE A 189 4.77 -26.70 -2.54
N THR A 190 5.68 -26.05 -3.27
CA THR A 190 6.65 -26.74 -4.15
C THR A 190 8.09 -26.68 -3.66
N GLU A 191 8.44 -25.65 -2.89
CA GLU A 191 9.77 -25.42 -2.31
C GLU A 191 9.65 -24.83 -0.89
N PRO A 192 9.03 -25.55 0.06
CA PRO A 192 8.90 -25.08 1.43
C PRO A 192 10.28 -24.83 2.07
N GLY A 193 10.36 -23.82 2.92
CA GLY A 193 11.58 -23.49 3.64
C GLY A 193 11.38 -22.31 4.57
N ALA A 194 12.31 -22.12 5.52
CA ALA A 194 12.19 -21.11 6.58
C ALA A 194 11.94 -19.69 6.03
N GLY A 195 12.60 -19.32 4.92
CA GLY A 195 12.38 -18.02 4.27
C GLY A 195 10.98 -17.85 3.66
N VAL A 196 10.38 -18.93 3.14
CA VAL A 196 9.01 -18.90 2.60
C VAL A 196 8.00 -18.80 3.75
N TRP A 197 8.22 -19.57 4.83
CA TRP A 197 7.44 -19.48 6.07
C TRP A 197 7.46 -18.07 6.66
N PHE A 198 8.65 -17.49 6.81
CA PHE A 198 8.82 -16.14 7.30
C PHE A 198 8.13 -15.12 6.37
N GLY A 199 8.28 -15.27 5.05
CA GLY A 199 7.62 -14.41 4.07
C GLY A 199 6.10 -14.46 4.18
N LEU A 200 5.50 -15.65 4.30
CA LEU A 200 4.07 -15.82 4.50
C LEU A 200 3.61 -15.18 5.81
N TYR A 201 4.30 -15.47 6.92
CA TYR A 201 4.01 -14.87 8.21
C TYR A 201 4.06 -13.34 8.15
N ALA A 202 5.09 -12.78 7.50
CA ALA A 202 5.23 -11.35 7.31
C ALA A 202 4.09 -10.78 6.46
N ALA A 203 3.78 -11.39 5.30
CA ALA A 203 2.70 -10.93 4.43
C ALA A 203 1.34 -10.95 5.14
N VAL A 204 1.05 -12.00 5.92
CA VAL A 204 -0.17 -12.12 6.73
C VAL A 204 -0.20 -11.08 7.86
N SER A 205 0.90 -10.89 8.57
CA SER A 205 0.96 -9.89 9.64
C SER A 205 0.80 -8.47 9.10
N LEU A 206 1.49 -8.14 8.00
CA LEU A 206 1.49 -6.82 7.38
C LEU A 206 0.11 -6.45 6.85
N GLN A 207 -0.62 -7.37 6.22
CA GLN A 207 -1.98 -7.07 5.74
C GLN A 207 -2.97 -6.78 6.88
N PHE A 208 -2.82 -7.38 8.07
CA PHE A 208 -3.71 -7.07 9.19
C PHE A 208 -3.30 -5.76 9.86
N LEU A 209 -1.99 -5.51 9.98
CA LEU A 209 -1.47 -4.26 10.51
C LEU A 209 -1.73 -3.05 9.60
N ALA A 210 -2.04 -3.27 8.30
CA ALA A 210 -2.42 -2.23 7.35
C ALA A 210 -3.81 -1.62 7.61
N GLY A 211 -4.63 -2.24 8.47
CA GLY A 211 -5.80 -1.58 9.06
C GLY A 211 -7.13 -1.75 8.34
N HIS A 212 -7.28 -2.76 7.47
CA HIS A 212 -8.56 -3.05 6.81
C HIS A 212 -8.92 -4.54 6.85
N PRO A 213 -9.48 -5.03 7.98
CA PRO A 213 -9.75 -6.46 8.20
C PRO A 213 -10.61 -7.13 7.12
N GLU A 214 -11.57 -6.41 6.55
CA GLU A 214 -12.41 -6.94 5.47
C GLU A 214 -11.57 -7.25 4.21
N SER A 215 -10.71 -6.32 3.80
CA SER A 215 -9.79 -6.56 2.69
C SER A 215 -8.79 -7.67 3.01
N SER A 216 -8.36 -7.79 4.27
CA SER A 216 -7.45 -8.86 4.70
C SER A 216 -8.12 -10.22 4.52
N ALA A 217 -9.39 -10.33 4.94
CA ALA A 217 -10.19 -11.53 4.74
C ALA A 217 -10.32 -11.89 3.25
N TYR A 218 -10.56 -10.92 2.37
CA TYR A 218 -10.65 -11.19 0.93
C TYR A 218 -9.35 -11.71 0.33
N ILE A 219 -8.21 -11.07 0.61
CA ILE A 219 -6.93 -11.50 0.00
C ILE A 219 -6.43 -12.82 0.59
N LEU A 220 -6.74 -13.11 1.87
CA LEU A 220 -6.52 -14.42 2.48
C LEU A 220 -7.40 -15.49 1.86
N THR A 221 -8.68 -15.19 1.63
CA THR A 221 -9.59 -16.12 0.96
C THR A 221 -9.08 -16.45 -0.43
N MET A 222 -8.62 -15.46 -1.18
CA MET A 222 -8.00 -15.69 -2.49
C MET A 222 -6.76 -16.59 -2.40
N ALA A 223 -5.90 -16.37 -1.38
CA ALA A 223 -4.71 -17.20 -1.15
C ALA A 223 -5.07 -18.65 -0.82
N TRP A 224 -6.10 -18.83 0.01
CA TRP A 224 -6.63 -20.14 0.36
C TRP A 224 -7.24 -20.88 -0.83
N VAL A 225 -8.04 -20.18 -1.65
CA VAL A 225 -8.61 -20.76 -2.88
C VAL A 225 -7.50 -21.17 -3.84
N PHE A 226 -6.48 -20.32 -4.04
CA PHE A 226 -5.32 -20.65 -4.85
C PHE A 226 -4.54 -21.86 -4.30
N PHE A 227 -4.32 -21.90 -2.99
CA PHE A 227 -3.68 -23.04 -2.31
C PHE A 227 -4.47 -24.34 -2.53
N ALA A 228 -5.79 -24.31 -2.30
CA ALA A 228 -6.66 -25.48 -2.48
C ALA A 228 -6.68 -25.96 -3.93
N PHE A 229 -6.74 -25.05 -4.90
CA PHE A 229 -6.66 -25.38 -6.33
C PHE A 229 -5.37 -26.14 -6.67
N ARG A 230 -4.23 -25.67 -6.15
CA ARG A 230 -2.91 -26.27 -6.38
C ARG A 230 -2.68 -27.62 -5.69
N LEU A 231 -3.54 -28.03 -4.75
CA LEU A 231 -3.46 -29.35 -4.13
C LEU A 231 -4.17 -30.45 -4.94
N VAL A 232 -5.03 -30.05 -5.88
CA VAL A 232 -5.83 -30.98 -6.71
C VAL A 232 -5.23 -31.12 -8.12
N GLU A 233 -4.36 -30.21 -8.53
CA GLU A 233 -3.54 -30.27 -9.75
C GLU A 233 -2.35 -31.23 -9.56
#